data_AF-A0A2V8NC47-F1
#
_entry.id   AF-A0A2V8NC47-F1
#
_cell.length_a   1.000
_cell.length_b   1.000
_cell.length_c   1.000
_cell.angle_alpha   90.00
_cell.angle_beta   90.00
_cell.angle_gamma   90.00
#
_symmetry.space_group_name_H-M   'P 1'
#
loop_
_entity.id
_entity.type
_entity.pdbx_description
1 polymer ?
#
loop_
_entity_poly.entity_id
_entity_poly.type
_entity_poly.pdbx_seq_one_letter_code
_entity_poly.pdbx_strand_id
1 'polypeptide(L)'
;TANAPLPVESLDHEALPSTWAKARVDALLEKIDQNGEDKASIDEIIQLSRKYKFVTPYTSFLAAPRSLLRPRVIRPGDPILRVKTDPSIRSVIAIFPFGLIKPLKFLKNEDVWQTRFLAPAGMSDGTHQVQLILRDEQGNAYREQKSFVIASKPPVVRAKLDRTSYRRGEAVRLQVSASATTRTIVARMYGVAPVRLTWNAEARSNTGEFRIPDDLPAGEYRLIVSGEDFAHNIGTQEVSLAVVP
;
A
#
# COMPACT_ATOMS: atom_id res chain seq x y z
N THR A 1 -58.25 18.31 -9.45
CA THR A 1 -57.91 16.88 -9.42
C THR A 1 -56.95 16.59 -10.55
N ALA A 2 -55.65 16.50 -10.28
CA ALA A 2 -54.66 16.17 -11.30
C ALA A 2 -54.45 14.66 -11.32
N ASN A 3 -55.11 13.97 -12.25
CA ASN A 3 -54.95 12.54 -12.47
C ASN A 3 -53.91 12.37 -13.59
N ALA A 4 -52.63 12.36 -13.24
CA ALA A 4 -51.56 12.04 -14.18
C ALA A 4 -51.42 10.51 -14.25
N PRO A 5 -51.66 9.86 -15.40
CA PRO A 5 -51.49 8.42 -15.52
C PRO A 5 -49.99 8.08 -15.43
N LEU A 6 -49.62 7.28 -14.44
CA LEU A 6 -48.26 6.73 -14.31
C LEU A 6 -48.13 5.50 -15.21
N PRO A 7 -47.00 5.33 -15.92
CA PRO A 7 -46.79 4.19 -16.81
C PRO A 7 -46.61 2.87 -16.02
N VAL A 8 -47.10 1.76 -16.59
CA VAL A 8 -47.06 0.42 -15.98
C VAL A 8 -45.63 -0.15 -15.97
N GLU A 9 -44.80 0.24 -16.95
CA GLU A 9 -43.36 -0.01 -16.98
C GLU A 9 -42.64 1.25 -17.48
N SER A 10 -41.56 1.63 -16.79
CA SER A 10 -40.69 2.76 -17.15
C SER A 10 -39.23 2.30 -17.04
N LEU A 11 -38.69 1.77 -18.14
CA LEU A 11 -37.29 1.33 -18.22
C LEU A 11 -36.32 2.51 -18.41
N ASP A 12 -36.84 3.70 -18.74
CA ASP A 12 -36.07 4.91 -18.98
C ASP A 12 -35.81 5.67 -17.67
N HIS A 13 -34.90 5.14 -16.87
CA HIS A 13 -34.36 5.87 -15.72
C HIS A 13 -32.96 6.37 -16.03
N GLU A 14 -32.88 7.62 -16.48
CA GLU A 14 -31.63 8.32 -16.82
C GLU A 14 -30.60 8.33 -15.66
N ALA A 15 -31.06 8.21 -14.42
CA ALA A 15 -30.24 8.18 -13.21
C ALA A 15 -29.75 6.77 -12.79
N LEU A 16 -30.34 5.68 -13.28
CA LEU A 16 -29.92 4.32 -12.90
C LEU A 16 -28.48 4.02 -13.32
N PRO A 17 -28.04 4.30 -14.56
CA PRO A 17 -26.67 4.00 -14.99
C PRO A 17 -25.59 4.71 -14.16
N SER A 18 -25.83 5.95 -13.74
CA SER A 18 -24.87 6.71 -12.93
C SER A 18 -24.80 6.20 -11.48
N THR A 19 -25.93 5.73 -10.93
CA THR A 19 -26.00 5.15 -9.59
C THR A 19 -25.27 3.82 -9.53
N TRP A 20 -25.48 2.94 -10.51
CA TRP A 20 -24.74 1.67 -10.64
C TRP A 20 -23.25 1.90 -10.86
N ALA A 21 -22.88 2.92 -11.64
CA ALA A 21 -21.48 3.29 -11.84
C ALA A 21 -20.79 3.76 -10.55
N LYS A 22 -21.49 4.53 -9.69
CA LYS A 22 -20.96 4.92 -8.38
C LYS A 22 -20.77 3.71 -7.47
N ALA A 23 -21.78 2.86 -7.32
CA ALA A 23 -21.71 1.65 -6.50
C ALA A 23 -20.57 0.72 -6.96
N ARG A 24 -20.36 0.60 -8.28
CA ARG A 24 -19.25 -0.17 -8.85
C ARG A 24 -17.89 0.44 -8.49
N VAL A 25 -17.77 1.76 -8.56
CA VAL A 25 -16.53 2.46 -8.18
C VAL A 25 -16.24 2.29 -6.69
N ASP A 26 -17.25 2.36 -5.82
CA ASP A 26 -17.08 2.18 -4.37
C ASP A 26 -16.57 0.77 -4.05
N ALA A 27 -17.14 -0.27 -4.68
CA ALA A 27 -16.67 -1.65 -4.54
C ALA A 27 -15.22 -1.84 -5.02
N LEU A 28 -14.83 -1.18 -6.12
CA LEU A 28 -13.45 -1.23 -6.62
C LEU A 28 -12.47 -0.49 -5.69
N LEU A 29 -12.90 0.61 -5.09
CA LEU A 29 -12.10 1.32 -4.07
C LEU A 29 -11.85 0.45 -2.85
N GLU A 30 -12.89 -0.20 -2.34
CA GLU A 30 -12.79 -1.11 -1.19
C GLU A 30 -11.86 -2.30 -1.48
N LYS A 31 -11.97 -2.89 -2.68
CA LYS A 31 -11.05 -3.94 -3.14
C LYS A 31 -9.59 -3.47 -3.14
N ILE A 32 -9.34 -2.23 -3.60
CA ILE A 32 -7.98 -1.66 -3.64
C ILE A 32 -7.46 -1.38 -2.23
N ASP A 33 -8.30 -0.90 -1.32
CA ASP A 33 -7.90 -0.67 0.07
C ASP A 33 -7.52 -1.98 0.78
N GLN A 34 -8.15 -3.11 0.44
CA GLN A 34 -7.84 -4.42 1.00
C GLN A 34 -6.62 -5.11 0.37
N ASN A 35 -6.49 -5.05 -0.97
CA ASN A 35 -5.54 -5.89 -1.72
C ASN A 35 -4.38 -5.10 -2.36
N GLY A 36 -4.42 -3.77 -2.27
CA GLY A 36 -3.52 -2.88 -2.98
C GLY A 36 -4.00 -2.50 -4.39
N GLU A 37 -3.31 -1.54 -4.98
CA GLU A 37 -3.65 -0.99 -6.30
C GLU A 37 -3.41 -2.00 -7.42
N ASP A 38 -4.45 -2.33 -8.18
CA ASP A 38 -4.36 -3.08 -9.43
C ASP A 38 -4.76 -2.21 -10.62
N LYS A 39 -4.05 -2.36 -11.75
CA LYS A 39 -4.22 -1.51 -12.95
C LYS A 39 -5.62 -1.64 -13.57
N ALA A 40 -6.23 -2.82 -13.50
CA ALA A 40 -7.52 -3.08 -14.12
C ALA A 40 -8.66 -2.34 -13.39
N SER A 41 -8.71 -2.46 -12.05
CA SER A 41 -9.68 -1.76 -11.20
C SER A 41 -9.52 -0.24 -11.34
N ILE A 42 -8.28 0.21 -11.40
CA ILE A 42 -7.91 1.59 -11.65
C ILE A 42 -8.47 2.13 -12.97
N ASP A 43 -8.29 1.39 -14.06
CA ASP A 43 -8.70 1.81 -15.40
C ASP A 43 -10.23 1.80 -15.51
N GLU A 44 -10.89 0.83 -14.87
CA GLU A 44 -12.36 0.76 -14.79
C GLU A 44 -12.95 1.95 -14.03
N ILE A 45 -12.37 2.33 -12.89
CA ILE A 45 -12.81 3.51 -12.14
C ILE A 45 -12.68 4.78 -12.99
N ILE A 46 -11.57 4.91 -13.73
CA ILE A 46 -11.35 6.06 -14.63
C ILE A 46 -12.40 6.10 -15.75
N GLN A 47 -12.70 4.96 -16.37
CA GLN A 47 -13.71 4.87 -17.42
C GLN A 47 -15.10 5.26 -16.92
N LEU A 48 -15.54 4.69 -15.79
CA LEU A 48 -16.86 4.96 -15.20
C LEU A 48 -17.00 6.43 -14.79
N SER A 49 -15.99 6.96 -14.12
CA SER A 49 -15.94 8.38 -13.73
C SER A 49 -15.99 9.32 -14.95
N ARG A 50 -15.27 9.01 -16.03
CA ARG A 50 -15.30 9.82 -17.27
C ARG A 50 -16.62 9.75 -18.02
N LYS A 51 -17.24 8.57 -18.04
CA LYS A 51 -18.52 8.32 -18.72
C LYS A 51 -19.67 9.03 -18.01
N TYR A 52 -19.72 8.94 -16.68
CA TYR A 52 -20.83 9.44 -15.86
C TYR A 52 -20.51 10.72 -15.07
N LYS A 53 -19.36 11.34 -15.35
CA LYS A 53 -18.99 12.69 -14.89
C LYS A 53 -19.00 12.88 -13.37
N PHE A 54 -18.50 11.90 -12.61
CA PHE A 54 -18.34 12.02 -11.15
C PHE A 54 -16.89 11.84 -10.71
N VAL A 55 -16.50 12.48 -9.61
CA VAL A 55 -15.10 12.54 -9.11
C VAL A 55 -14.78 11.28 -8.30
N THR A 56 -13.55 10.77 -8.42
CA THR A 56 -13.04 9.65 -7.61
C THR A 56 -11.59 9.97 -7.18
N PRO A 57 -11.03 9.28 -6.17
CA PRO A 57 -9.61 9.42 -5.83
C PRO A 57 -8.66 9.23 -7.03
N TYR A 58 -9.12 8.52 -8.07
CA TYR A 58 -8.38 8.23 -9.30
C TYR A 58 -8.70 9.17 -10.48
N THR A 59 -9.67 10.07 -10.34
CA THR A 59 -10.10 10.99 -11.39
C THR A 59 -10.31 12.40 -10.83
N SER A 60 -9.27 13.23 -10.94
CA SER A 60 -9.40 14.68 -10.75
C SER A 60 -10.05 15.31 -11.97
N PHE A 61 -10.98 16.25 -11.77
CA PHE A 61 -11.66 17.00 -12.82
C PHE A 61 -10.78 18.07 -13.50
N LEU A 62 -9.51 18.16 -13.13
CA LEU A 62 -8.46 18.84 -13.88
C LEU A 62 -7.33 17.86 -14.14
N ALA A 63 -6.75 17.96 -15.32
CA ALA A 63 -6.15 16.83 -16.00
C ALA A 63 -4.95 16.14 -15.32
N ALA A 64 -4.67 14.98 -15.91
CA ALA A 64 -3.62 14.00 -15.67
C ALA A 64 -3.73 13.15 -14.37
N PRO A 65 -3.64 11.81 -14.49
CA PRO A 65 -3.79 10.89 -13.37
C PRO A 65 -2.52 10.79 -12.52
N ARG A 66 -2.76 10.48 -11.24
CA ARG A 66 -1.86 9.95 -10.20
C ARG A 66 -0.49 10.60 -10.07
N SER A 67 -0.32 11.26 -8.94
CA SER A 67 0.55 10.73 -7.89
C SER A 67 0.23 11.51 -6.61
N LEU A 68 0.31 10.90 -5.44
CA LEU A 68 0.67 11.69 -4.26
C LEU A 68 1.82 11.05 -3.53
N LEU A 69 1.79 9.75 -3.32
CA LEU A 69 2.91 9.02 -2.75
C LEU A 69 3.00 7.65 -3.43
N ARG A 70 4.19 7.28 -3.87
CA ARG A 70 4.55 5.87 -4.09
C ARG A 70 5.58 5.53 -3.01
N PRO A 71 5.26 4.72 -1.98
CA PRO A 71 4.00 4.04 -1.64
C PRO A 71 2.98 4.93 -0.91
N ARG A 72 1.67 4.60 -0.98
CA ARG A 72 0.58 5.30 -0.25
C ARG A 72 0.69 5.11 1.26
N VAL A 73 1.26 3.99 1.69
CA VAL A 73 1.59 3.69 3.08
C VAL A 73 3.04 4.10 3.32
N ILE A 74 3.25 4.97 4.29
CA ILE A 74 4.56 5.53 4.62
C ILE A 74 4.82 5.42 6.11
N ARG A 75 6.08 5.25 6.48
CA ARG A 75 6.55 5.48 7.85
C ARG A 75 6.72 6.99 8.10
N PRO A 76 6.55 7.47 9.34
CA PRO A 76 7.01 8.80 9.71
C PRO A 76 8.48 9.00 9.35
N GLY A 77 8.86 10.21 8.96
CA GLY A 77 10.19 10.49 8.39
C GLY A 77 10.12 11.48 7.23
N ASP A 78 10.88 11.24 6.16
CA ASP A 78 11.08 12.20 5.07
C ASP A 78 10.55 11.73 3.69
N PRO A 79 9.26 11.36 3.59
CA PRO A 79 8.66 10.89 2.34
C PRO A 79 8.68 11.93 1.21
N ILE A 80 8.52 11.43 -0.02
CA ILE A 80 8.43 12.25 -1.23
C ILE A 80 6.98 12.30 -1.69
N LEU A 81 6.43 13.51 -1.71
CA LEU A 81 5.17 13.83 -2.37
C LEU A 81 5.42 14.09 -3.85
N ARG A 82 4.81 13.30 -4.72
CA ARG A 82 4.87 13.47 -6.18
C ARG A 82 3.46 13.67 -6.70
N VAL A 83 3.20 14.61 -7.60
CA VAL A 83 1.88 14.91 -8.15
C VAL A 83 1.99 15.12 -9.66
N LYS A 84 1.16 14.44 -10.44
CA LYS A 84 1.02 14.72 -11.87
C LYS A 84 -0.23 15.58 -12.08
N THR A 85 -0.13 16.60 -12.94
CA THR A 85 -1.20 17.58 -13.20
C THR A 85 -1.31 17.85 -14.68
N ASP A 86 -2.36 18.57 -15.09
CA ASP A 86 -2.46 19.13 -16.43
C ASP A 86 -1.26 20.05 -16.74
N PRO A 87 -0.76 20.08 -18.00
CA PRO A 87 0.30 21.00 -18.41
C PRO A 87 -0.01 22.49 -18.21
N SER A 88 -1.29 22.88 -18.12
CA SER A 88 -1.70 24.26 -17.83
C SER A 88 -1.43 24.70 -16.39
N ILE A 89 -1.18 23.76 -15.46
CA ILE A 89 -0.87 24.09 -14.07
C ILE A 89 0.53 24.68 -13.96
N ARG A 90 0.62 25.85 -13.33
CA ARG A 90 1.86 26.62 -13.14
C ARG A 90 2.36 26.62 -11.70
N SER A 91 1.53 26.27 -10.72
CA SER A 91 1.98 26.07 -9.34
C SER A 91 1.14 25.02 -8.62
N VAL A 92 1.79 24.28 -7.72
CA VAL A 92 1.13 23.33 -6.83
C VAL A 92 1.65 23.54 -5.41
N ILE A 93 0.73 23.69 -4.46
CA ILE A 93 1.02 23.84 -3.02
C ILE A 93 0.31 22.71 -2.28
N ALA A 94 1.04 22.00 -1.41
CA ALA A 94 0.49 21.00 -0.50
C ALA A 94 0.31 21.57 0.90
N ILE A 95 -0.84 21.29 1.50
CA ILE A 95 -1.19 21.61 2.88
C ILE A 95 -1.41 20.27 3.59
N PHE A 96 -0.46 19.93 4.47
CA PHE A 96 -0.46 18.68 5.23
C PHE A 96 -1.34 18.80 6.48
N PRO A 97 -1.86 17.68 7.01
CA PRO A 97 -2.81 17.69 8.13
C PRO A 97 -2.17 18.11 9.45
N PHE A 98 -0.84 18.14 9.52
CA PHE A 98 -0.05 18.66 10.64
C PHE A 98 0.39 20.12 10.45
N GLY A 99 -0.28 20.86 9.57
CA GLY A 99 -0.08 22.31 9.38
C GLY A 99 1.11 22.72 8.51
N LEU A 100 1.90 21.76 8.02
CA LEU A 100 2.99 22.04 7.10
C LEU A 100 2.43 22.44 5.72
N ILE A 101 2.94 23.54 5.17
CA ILE A 101 2.62 24.01 3.83
C ILE A 101 3.90 23.93 2.98
N LYS A 102 3.84 23.25 1.83
CA LYS A 102 5.00 23.12 0.93
C LYS A 102 4.62 23.40 -0.53
N PRO A 103 5.32 24.31 -1.21
CA PRO A 103 5.27 24.34 -2.67
C PRO A 103 5.94 23.09 -3.24
N LEU A 104 5.44 22.62 -4.39
CA LEU A 104 6.07 21.55 -5.15
C LEU A 104 6.92 22.14 -6.29
N LYS A 105 8.00 21.44 -6.63
CA LYS A 105 8.86 21.75 -7.77
C LYS A 105 8.48 20.86 -8.95
N PHE A 106 8.23 21.47 -10.10
CA PHE A 106 8.00 20.71 -11.34
C PHE A 106 9.31 20.12 -11.86
N LEU A 107 9.32 18.80 -12.08
CA LEU A 107 10.42 18.04 -12.67
C LEU A 107 10.10 17.81 -14.15
N LYS A 108 10.62 18.68 -15.02
CA LYS A 108 10.32 18.68 -16.46
C LYS A 108 10.56 17.32 -17.15
N ASN A 109 11.63 16.63 -16.77
CA ASN A 109 12.01 15.35 -17.39
C ASN A 109 11.06 14.20 -17.04
N GLU A 110 10.36 14.30 -15.91
CA GLU A 110 9.44 13.28 -15.41
C GLU A 110 7.97 13.70 -15.55
N ASP A 111 7.71 14.93 -16.00
CA ASP A 111 6.37 15.52 -16.12
C ASP A 111 5.56 15.39 -14.82
N VAL A 112 6.22 15.71 -13.68
CA VAL A 112 5.69 15.52 -12.33
C VAL A 112 6.14 16.65 -11.40
N TRP A 113 5.24 17.12 -10.55
CA TRP A 113 5.51 17.99 -9.41
C TRP A 113 6.02 17.17 -8.22
N GLN A 114 7.03 17.65 -7.51
CA GLN A 114 7.61 16.92 -6.38
C GLN A 114 7.96 17.84 -5.21
N THR A 115 7.77 17.35 -3.99
CA THR A 115 8.35 17.93 -2.78
C THR A 115 8.68 16.84 -1.77
N ARG A 116 9.66 17.09 -0.89
CA ARG A 116 9.89 16.26 0.30
C ARG A 116 9.24 16.94 1.50
N PHE A 117 8.69 16.15 2.39
CA PHE A 117 8.14 16.66 3.64
C PHE A 117 8.59 15.81 4.80
N LEU A 118 8.67 16.42 5.99
CA LEU A 118 8.93 15.69 7.22
C LEU A 118 7.58 15.34 7.85
N ALA A 119 7.21 14.07 7.82
CA ALA A 119 6.08 13.52 8.56
C ALA A 119 6.49 13.37 10.04
N PRO A 120 5.87 14.10 10.99
CA PRO A 120 6.25 14.05 12.40
C PRO A 120 6.17 12.63 12.98
N ALA A 121 7.13 12.27 13.85
CA ALA A 121 7.16 10.94 14.48
C ALA A 121 5.93 10.66 15.37
N GLY A 122 5.31 11.70 15.95
CA GLY A 122 4.11 11.59 16.78
C GLY A 122 2.79 11.55 16.01
N MET A 123 2.83 11.44 14.68
CA MET A 123 1.63 11.33 13.85
C MET A 123 0.94 9.99 14.13
N SER A 124 -0.38 10.00 14.35
CA SER A 124 -1.13 8.78 14.60
C SER A 124 -1.10 7.86 13.37
N ASP A 125 -1.01 6.55 13.59
CA ASP A 125 -1.21 5.58 12.52
C ASP A 125 -2.61 5.74 11.90
N GLY A 126 -2.73 5.48 10.61
CA GLY A 126 -3.98 5.54 9.87
C GLY A 126 -3.97 6.50 8.69
N THR A 127 -5.15 6.74 8.14
CA THR A 127 -5.34 7.55 6.92
C THR A 127 -5.37 9.04 7.24
N HIS A 128 -4.59 9.80 6.48
CA HIS A 128 -4.41 11.24 6.60
C HIS A 128 -4.65 11.90 5.25
N GLN A 129 -5.16 13.13 5.27
CA GLN A 129 -5.48 13.90 4.07
C GLN A 129 -4.50 15.04 3.89
N VAL A 130 -4.04 15.24 2.66
CA VAL A 130 -3.28 16.41 2.24
C VAL A 130 -4.09 17.14 1.18
N GLN A 131 -4.23 18.45 1.37
CA GLN A 131 -4.91 19.31 0.41
C GLN A 131 -3.90 19.86 -0.57
N LEU A 132 -4.22 19.79 -1.86
CA LEU A 132 -3.46 20.41 -2.93
C LEU A 132 -4.20 21.63 -3.44
N ILE A 133 -3.48 22.74 -3.54
CA ILE A 133 -3.90 23.94 -4.23
C ILE A 133 -3.12 24.03 -5.53
N LEU A 134 -3.82 23.91 -6.65
CA LEU A 134 -3.25 23.99 -7.98
C LEU A 134 -3.65 25.34 -8.60
N ARG A 135 -2.72 26.00 -9.28
CA ARG A 135 -3.01 27.25 -10.00
C ARG A 135 -2.60 27.13 -11.45
N ASP A 136 -3.48 27.53 -12.36
CA ASP A 136 -3.22 27.56 -13.81
C ASP A 136 -2.55 28.87 -14.27
N GLU A 137 -2.38 29.02 -15.59
CA GLU A 137 -1.86 30.23 -16.24
C GLU A 137 -2.78 31.44 -16.10
N GLN A 138 -4.09 31.22 -16.15
CA GLN A 138 -5.11 32.26 -16.02
C GLN A 138 -5.26 32.75 -14.58
N GLY A 139 -4.59 32.07 -13.63
CA GLY A 139 -4.60 32.37 -12.22
C GLY A 139 -5.74 31.71 -11.46
N ASN A 140 -6.55 30.86 -12.09
CA ASN A 140 -7.60 30.10 -11.43
C ASN A 140 -6.98 29.11 -10.45
N ALA A 141 -7.62 28.98 -9.28
CA ALA A 141 -7.17 28.07 -8.23
C ALA A 141 -8.14 26.89 -8.10
N TYR A 142 -7.56 25.69 -8.06
CA TYR A 142 -8.27 24.45 -7.91
C TYR A 142 -7.83 23.76 -6.63
N ARG A 143 -8.78 23.16 -5.92
CA ARG A 143 -8.51 22.44 -4.69
C ARG A 143 -8.77 20.96 -4.89
N GLU A 144 -7.83 20.16 -4.45
CA GLU A 144 -7.93 18.72 -4.46
C GLU A 144 -7.55 18.16 -3.09
N GLN A 145 -8.14 17.03 -2.70
CA GLN A 145 -7.79 16.32 -1.49
C GLN A 145 -7.37 14.91 -1.83
N LYS A 146 -6.25 14.48 -1.24
CA LYS A 146 -5.66 13.17 -1.48
C LYS A 146 -5.16 12.57 -0.18
N SER A 147 -5.21 11.24 -0.09
CA SER A 147 -4.94 10.52 1.15
C SER A 147 -3.61 9.77 1.15
N PHE A 148 -3.04 9.61 2.34
CA PHE A 148 -1.90 8.75 2.62
C PHE A 148 -2.08 8.04 3.95
N VAL A 149 -1.42 6.91 4.13
CA VAL A 149 -1.50 6.12 5.36
C VAL A 149 -0.17 6.21 6.10
N ILE A 150 -0.22 6.58 7.37
CA ILE A 150 0.92 6.48 8.28
C ILE A 150 0.86 5.11 8.95
N ALA A 151 1.94 4.34 8.85
CA ALA A 151 2.12 3.09 9.56
C ALA A 151 3.50 3.09 10.22
N SER A 152 3.52 3.27 11.54
CA SER A 152 4.75 3.33 12.34
C SER A 152 5.13 2.01 13.01
N LYS A 153 4.16 1.12 13.20
CA LYS A 153 4.35 -0.13 13.97
C LYS A 153 4.93 -1.24 13.10
N PRO A 154 6.09 -1.81 13.47
CA PRO A 154 6.60 -3.00 12.81
C PRO A 154 5.66 -4.20 12.94
N PRO A 155 5.63 -5.10 11.95
CA PRO A 155 4.88 -6.35 12.05
C PRO A 155 5.42 -7.20 13.20
N VAL A 156 4.53 -7.85 13.96
CA VAL A 156 4.95 -8.84 14.95
C VAL A 156 5.18 -10.16 14.24
N VAL A 157 6.35 -10.77 14.43
CA VAL A 157 6.73 -12.05 13.85
C VAL A 157 7.01 -13.04 14.97
N ARG A 158 6.49 -14.26 14.87
CA ARG A 158 6.76 -15.34 15.82
C ARG A 158 7.11 -16.60 15.05
N ALA A 159 8.33 -17.06 15.23
CA ALA A 159 8.84 -18.25 14.57
C ALA A 159 8.88 -19.42 15.55
N LYS A 160 8.52 -20.60 15.06
CA LYS A 160 8.61 -21.87 15.76
C LYS A 160 9.34 -22.88 14.88
N LEU A 161 10.26 -23.60 15.49
CA LEU A 161 10.91 -24.77 14.91
C LEU A 161 10.23 -26.02 15.46
N ASP A 162 10.15 -27.07 14.64
CA ASP A 162 9.64 -28.38 15.10
C ASP A 162 10.60 -29.05 16.09
N ARG A 163 11.90 -28.81 15.91
CA ARG A 163 12.99 -29.25 16.79
C ARG A 163 14.09 -28.20 16.85
N THR A 164 14.93 -28.27 17.88
CA THR A 164 16.03 -27.31 18.11
C THR A 164 17.40 -27.93 17.87
N SER A 165 17.48 -29.17 17.38
CA SER A 165 18.74 -29.86 17.08
C SER A 165 18.62 -30.64 15.78
N TYR A 166 19.61 -30.48 14.92
CA TYR A 166 19.64 -31.05 13.56
C TYR A 166 21.02 -31.58 13.21
N ARG A 167 21.06 -32.63 12.40
CA ARG A 167 22.29 -33.09 11.75
C ARG A 167 22.48 -32.39 10.40
N ARG A 168 23.71 -32.41 9.92
CA ARG A 168 24.06 -32.01 8.55
C ARG A 168 23.18 -32.73 7.52
N GLY A 169 22.77 -32.01 6.48
CA GLY A 169 21.87 -32.50 5.44
C GLY A 169 20.40 -32.60 5.85
N GLU A 170 20.05 -32.49 7.15
CA GLU A 170 18.65 -32.53 7.57
C GLU A 170 17.88 -31.28 7.16
N ALA A 171 16.60 -31.49 6.85
CA ALA A 171 15.64 -30.43 6.60
C ALA A 171 15.18 -29.79 7.92
N VAL A 172 15.28 -28.47 7.97
CA VAL A 172 14.72 -27.59 8.99
C VAL A 172 13.43 -27.00 8.44
N ARG A 173 12.31 -27.32 9.10
CA ARG A 173 11.00 -26.78 8.78
C ARG A 173 10.65 -25.64 9.71
N LEU A 174 10.15 -24.56 9.11
CA LEU A 174 9.80 -23.32 9.79
C LEU A 174 8.30 -23.12 9.76
N GLN A 175 7.73 -22.79 10.91
CA GLN A 175 6.36 -22.27 11.02
C GLN A 175 6.42 -20.87 11.64
N VAL A 176 5.86 -19.89 10.93
CA VAL A 176 5.93 -18.49 11.31
C VAL A 176 4.55 -17.86 11.27
N SER A 177 4.09 -17.37 12.41
CA SER A 177 2.94 -16.45 12.46
C SER A 177 3.44 -15.01 12.39
N ALA A 178 2.69 -14.18 11.67
CA ALA A 178 3.02 -12.77 11.51
C ALA A 178 1.75 -11.93 11.55
N SER A 179 1.88 -10.65 11.90
CA SER A 179 0.77 -9.68 11.82
C SER A 179 0.18 -9.61 10.41
N ALA A 180 -1.11 -9.33 10.28
CA ALA A 180 -1.82 -9.26 9.00
C ALA A 180 -1.24 -8.22 8.01
N THR A 181 -0.52 -7.21 8.51
CA THR A 181 0.14 -6.17 7.69
C THR A 181 1.46 -6.64 7.06
N THR A 182 1.96 -7.83 7.44
CA THR A 182 3.23 -8.38 6.96
C THR A 182 3.09 -8.83 5.50
N ARG A 183 3.95 -8.32 4.63
CA ARG A 183 3.93 -8.62 3.20
C ARG A 183 4.96 -9.66 2.79
N THR A 184 6.14 -9.61 3.40
CA THR A 184 7.20 -10.59 3.13
C THR A 184 7.77 -11.11 4.42
N ILE A 185 8.12 -12.40 4.43
CA ILE A 185 8.76 -13.06 5.57
C ILE A 185 9.98 -13.81 5.04
N VAL A 186 11.13 -13.53 5.63
CA VAL A 186 12.42 -14.12 5.24
C VAL A 186 13.14 -14.62 6.48
N ALA A 187 13.58 -15.87 6.44
CA ALA A 187 14.46 -16.45 7.44
C ALA A 187 15.91 -16.48 6.94
N ARG A 188 16.84 -16.16 7.82
CA ARG A 188 18.28 -16.12 7.53
C ARG A 188 19.06 -16.82 8.63
N MET A 189 19.99 -17.66 8.24
CA MET A 189 20.94 -18.34 9.11
C MET A 189 22.32 -18.30 8.45
N TYR A 190 23.37 -18.29 9.24
CA TYR A 190 24.73 -18.42 8.73
C TYR A 190 24.88 -19.70 7.89
N GLY A 191 25.56 -19.61 6.74
CA GLY A 191 25.80 -20.73 5.84
C GLY A 191 24.59 -21.16 4.99
N VAL A 192 23.41 -20.58 5.19
CA VAL A 192 22.18 -20.96 4.47
C VAL A 192 21.67 -19.79 3.64
N ALA A 193 21.25 -20.08 2.40
CA ALA A 193 20.62 -19.10 1.54
C ALA A 193 19.31 -18.56 2.16
N PRO A 194 18.99 -17.27 2.03
CA PRO A 194 17.76 -16.72 2.60
C PRO A 194 16.51 -17.47 2.16
N VAL A 195 15.70 -17.89 3.11
CA VAL A 195 14.48 -18.66 2.87
C VAL A 195 13.30 -17.70 2.89
N ARG A 196 12.54 -17.62 1.79
CA ARG A 196 11.25 -16.91 1.80
C ARG A 196 10.18 -17.87 2.32
N LEU A 197 9.36 -17.38 3.25
CA LEU A 197 8.24 -18.13 3.78
C LEU A 197 6.96 -17.68 3.08
N THR A 198 6.08 -18.64 2.79
CA THR A 198 4.80 -18.40 2.13
C THR A 198 3.66 -18.92 3.00
N TRP A 199 2.53 -18.24 2.94
CA TRP A 199 1.31 -18.67 3.64
C TRP A 199 0.91 -20.08 3.22
N ASN A 200 0.69 -20.95 4.21
CA ASN A 200 0.14 -22.29 4.03
C ASN A 200 -1.22 -22.36 4.75
N ALA A 201 -2.28 -22.60 3.99
CA ALA A 201 -3.65 -22.59 4.49
C ALA A 201 -3.95 -23.75 5.45
N GLU A 202 -3.38 -24.93 5.20
CA GLU A 202 -3.56 -26.12 6.05
C GLU A 202 -2.88 -25.92 7.42
N ALA A 203 -1.64 -25.42 7.39
CA ALA A 203 -0.87 -25.13 8.60
C ALA A 203 -1.29 -23.82 9.30
N ARG A 204 -2.19 -23.04 8.69
CA ARG A 204 -2.62 -21.69 9.14
C ARG A 204 -1.45 -20.81 9.58
N SER A 205 -0.33 -20.93 8.87
CA SER A 205 0.93 -20.26 9.20
C SER A 205 1.78 -20.08 7.94
N ASN A 206 2.76 -19.20 8.00
CA ASN A 206 3.75 -19.07 6.94
C ASN A 206 4.79 -20.18 7.13
N THR A 207 5.03 -20.95 6.08
CA THR A 207 5.94 -22.09 6.14
C THR A 207 7.10 -21.91 5.18
N GLY A 208 8.24 -22.51 5.52
CA GLY A 208 9.43 -22.58 4.68
C GLY A 208 10.33 -23.70 5.16
N GLU A 209 11.22 -24.15 4.28
CA GLU A 209 12.17 -25.21 4.57
C GLU A 209 13.55 -24.85 4.03
N PHE A 210 14.59 -25.25 4.76
CA PHE A 210 15.96 -25.27 4.27
C PHE A 210 16.68 -26.50 4.79
N ARG A 211 17.86 -26.79 4.23
CA ARG A 211 18.71 -27.88 4.70
C ARG A 211 19.92 -27.31 5.44
N ILE A 212 20.34 -28.02 6.50
CA ILE A 212 21.63 -27.76 7.14
C ILE A 212 22.73 -28.10 6.14
N PRO A 213 23.63 -27.16 5.80
CA PRO A 213 24.74 -27.43 4.88
C PRO A 213 25.64 -28.55 5.40
N ASP A 214 26.14 -29.38 4.49
CA ASP A 214 26.95 -30.56 4.83
C ASP A 214 28.33 -30.17 5.40
N ASP A 215 28.80 -28.97 5.10
CA ASP A 215 30.06 -28.41 5.57
C ASP A 215 29.89 -27.55 6.84
N LEU A 216 28.67 -27.41 7.37
CA LEU A 216 28.42 -26.58 8.55
C LEU A 216 28.98 -27.25 9.81
N PRO A 217 29.86 -26.59 10.58
CA PRO A 217 30.39 -27.15 11.82
C PRO A 217 29.30 -27.40 12.87
N ALA A 218 29.51 -28.38 13.75
CA ALA A 218 28.63 -28.56 14.91
C ALA A 218 28.71 -27.33 15.84
N GLY A 219 27.58 -26.91 16.39
CA GLY A 219 27.50 -25.72 17.24
C GLY A 219 26.09 -25.10 17.28
N GLU A 220 25.95 -24.03 18.05
CA GLU A 220 24.72 -23.25 18.15
C GLU A 220 24.67 -22.18 17.05
N TYR A 221 23.56 -22.14 16.33
CA TYR A 221 23.32 -21.20 15.24
C TYR A 221 22.07 -20.38 15.51
N ARG A 222 22.16 -19.09 15.15
CA ARG A 222 21.05 -18.16 15.22
C ARG A 222 20.34 -18.08 13.89
N LEU A 223 19.04 -18.33 13.92
CA LEU A 223 18.11 -18.10 12.84
C LEU A 223 17.34 -16.80 13.11
N ILE A 224 17.47 -15.84 12.21
CA ILE A 224 16.74 -14.57 12.27
C ILE A 224 15.59 -14.64 11.27
N VAL A 225 14.37 -14.53 11.76
CA VAL A 225 13.17 -14.42 10.94
C VAL A 225 12.71 -12.96 10.93
N SER A 226 12.72 -12.35 9.76
CA SER A 226 12.30 -10.96 9.55
C SER A 226 11.01 -10.90 8.73
N GLY A 227 10.06 -10.07 9.17
CA GLY A 227 8.85 -9.72 8.44
C GLY A 227 8.88 -8.24 8.04
N GLU A 228 8.46 -7.93 6.82
CA GLU A 228 8.41 -6.57 6.29
C GLU A 228 6.99 -6.22 5.83
N ASP A 229 6.49 -5.04 6.20
CA ASP A 229 5.16 -4.52 5.82
C ASP A 229 5.21 -3.55 4.61
N PHE A 230 4.06 -2.95 4.26
CA PHE A 230 3.95 -1.98 3.17
C PHE A 230 4.64 -0.64 3.41
N ALA A 231 4.89 -0.26 4.67
CA ALA A 231 5.66 0.92 5.05
C ALA A 231 7.16 0.63 5.14
N HIS A 232 7.59 -0.59 4.81
CA HIS A 232 8.94 -1.10 5.00
C HIS A 232 9.37 -1.11 6.47
N ASN A 233 8.43 -1.23 7.40
CA ASN A 233 8.75 -1.53 8.79
C ASN A 233 9.15 -3.00 8.88
N ILE A 234 10.22 -3.27 9.63
CA ILE A 234 10.78 -4.60 9.80
C ILE A 234 10.59 -5.05 11.24
N GLY A 235 9.89 -6.16 11.43
CA GLY A 235 9.85 -6.90 12.68
C GLY A 235 10.74 -8.13 12.59
N THR A 236 11.41 -8.48 13.69
CA THR A 236 12.32 -9.63 13.74
C THR A 236 12.06 -10.51 14.94
N GLN A 237 12.24 -11.81 14.76
CA GLN A 237 12.34 -12.79 15.83
C GLN A 237 13.61 -13.61 15.65
N GLU A 238 14.36 -13.80 16.72
CA GLU A 238 15.50 -14.71 16.76
C GLU A 238 15.07 -16.06 17.34
N VAL A 239 15.56 -17.14 16.74
CA VAL A 239 15.42 -18.51 17.24
C VAL A 239 16.77 -19.21 17.12
N SER A 240 17.14 -19.99 18.14
CA SER A 240 18.38 -20.77 18.12
C SER A 240 18.13 -22.21 17.71
N LEU A 241 19.09 -22.80 17.01
CA LEU A 241 19.15 -24.24 16.75
C LEU A 241 20.58 -24.73 16.86
N ALA A 242 20.74 -25.97 17.33
CA ALA A 242 22.00 -26.67 17.41
C ALA A 242 22.22 -27.54 16.17
N VAL A 243 23.40 -27.48 15.60
CA VAL A 243 23.88 -28.47 14.64
C VAL A 243 24.71 -29.49 15.41
N VAL A 244 24.28 -30.74 15.38
CA VAL A 244 24.94 -31.86 16.04
C VAL A 244 25.73 -32.71 15.03
N PRO A 245 26.76 -33.44 15.48
CA PRO A 245 27.58 -34.28 14.61
C PRO A 245 26.80 -35.27 13.75
#